data_AF-A0A4U9W9A8-F1
#
_entry.id   AF-A0A4U9W9A8-F1
#
_cell.length_a   1.000
_cell.length_b   1.000
_cell.length_c   1.000
_cell.angle_alpha   90.00
_cell.angle_beta   90.00
_cell.angle_gamma   90.00
#
_symmetry.space_group_name_H-M   'P 1'
#
loop_
_entity.id
_entity.type
_entity.pdbx_description
1 polymer ?
#
loop_
_entity_poly.entity_id
_entity_poly.type
_entity_poly.pdbx_seq_one_letter_code
_entity_poly.pdbx_strand_id
1 'polypeptide(L)' 'MINDSPYGLAASLWTNDLSKAMRMIPRIEVGTLWINMHTFLDPALPFGGVKSSGMGREFGSAFIEHYTELKSVMVRY' A
#
# COMPACT_ATOMS: atom_id res chain seq x y z
N MET A 1 11.89 -5.14 -16.33
CA MET A 1 10.71 -5.91 -15.85
C MET A 1 10.05 -5.15 -14.70
N ILE A 2 8.78 -5.43 -14.38
CA ILE A 2 7.95 -4.57 -13.50
C ILE A 2 8.55 -4.28 -12.11
N ASN A 3 9.33 -5.22 -11.55
CA ASN A 3 9.99 -5.06 -10.25
C ASN A 3 11.41 -4.48 -10.33
N ASP A 4 11.97 -4.28 -11.52
CA ASP A 4 13.36 -3.83 -11.69
C ASP A 4 13.53 -2.33 -11.41
N SER A 5 12.42 -1.63 -11.16
CA SER A 5 12.44 -0.25 -10.68
C SER A 5 12.93 -0.20 -9.23
N PRO A 6 13.82 0.76 -8.87
CA PRO A 6 14.18 1.03 -7.48
C PRO A 6 13.00 1.59 -6.67
N TYR A 7 11.93 2.02 -7.35
CA TYR A 7 10.71 2.56 -6.76
C TYR A 7 9.58 1.52 -6.83
N GLY A 8 8.72 1.55 -5.82
CA GLY A 8 7.56 0.66 -5.67
C GLY A 8 6.35 1.38 -5.11
N LEU A 9 6.01 2.56 -5.63
CA LEU A 9 4.86 3.32 -5.15
C LEU A 9 3.55 2.62 -5.53
N ALA A 10 3.28 2.56 -6.84
CA ALA A 10 2.07 1.94 -7.35
C ALA A 10 2.27 1.33 -8.74
N ALA A 11 1.37 0.42 -9.13
CA ALA A 11 1.29 -0.13 -10.49
C ALA A 11 -0.15 -0.43 -10.89
N SER A 12 -0.37 -0.67 -12.17
CA SER A 12 -1.64 -1.20 -12.70
C SER A 12 -1.41 -2.47 -13.49
N LEU A 13 -2.29 -3.45 -13.28
CA LEU A 13 -2.39 -4.68 -14.05
C LEU A 13 -3.66 -4.64 -14.90
N TRP A 14 -3.51 -4.73 -16.22
CA TRP A 14 -4.62 -4.75 -17.16
C TRP A 14 -4.78 -6.14 -17.74
N THR A 15 -5.87 -6.82 -17.39
CA THR A 15 -6.15 -8.18 -17.85
C THR A 15 -7.62 -8.55 -17.67
N ASN A 16 -8.16 -9.37 -18.58
CA ASN A 16 -9.46 -10.00 -18.43
C ASN A 16 -9.37 -11.43 -17.85
N ASP A 17 -8.16 -11.91 -17.52
CA ASP A 17 -7.93 -13.22 -16.93
C ASP A 17 -7.69 -13.10 -15.42
N LEU A 18 -8.73 -13.39 -14.65
CA LEU A 18 -8.69 -13.34 -13.18
C LEU A 18 -7.62 -14.29 -12.62
N SER A 19 -7.43 -15.47 -13.22
CA SER A 19 -6.44 -16.43 -12.71
C SER A 19 -5.01 -15.91 -12.89
N LYS A 20 -4.72 -15.23 -14.01
CA LYS A 20 -3.44 -14.52 -14.19
C LYS A 20 -3.32 -13.38 -13.19
N ALA A 21 -4.37 -12.58 -12.98
CA ALA A 21 -4.33 -11.48 -12.03
C ALA A 21 -3.98 -11.96 -10.61
N MET A 22 -4.69 -12.99 -10.12
CA MET A 22 -4.46 -13.57 -8.79
C MET A 22 -3.04 -14.15 -8.63
N ARG A 23 -2.46 -14.72 -9.69
CA ARG A 23 -1.06 -15.20 -9.66
C ARG A 23 -0.03 -14.07 -9.66
N MET A 24 -0.36 -12.93 -10.27
CA MET A 24 0.54 -11.79 -10.41
C MET A 24 0.52 -10.87 -9.19
N ILE A 25 -0.64 -10.67 -8.55
CA ILE A 25 -0.80 -9.81 -7.35
C ILE A 25 0.34 -10.00 -6.32
N PRO A 26 0.63 -11.22 -5.81
CA PRO A 26 1.66 -11.40 -4.79
C PRO A 26 3.10 -11.25 -5.32
N ARG A 27 3.29 -11.16 -6.64
CA ARG A 27 4.62 -11.05 -7.29
C ARG A 27 4.99 -9.61 -7.64
N ILE A 28 4.04 -8.68 -7.65
CA ILE A 28 4.30 -7.28 -8.01
C ILE A 28 4.66 -6.51 -6.73
N GLU A 29 5.86 -5.95 -6.69
CA GLU A 29 6.43 -5.29 -5.53
C GLU A 29 6.09 -3.79 -5.52
N VAL A 30 4.84 -3.47 -5.21
CA VAL A 30 4.34 -2.09 -5.08
C VAL A 30 3.48 -1.94 -3.84
N GLY A 31 3.36 -0.72 -3.33
CA GLY A 31 2.49 -0.44 -2.19
C GLY A 31 1.01 -0.31 -2.55
N THR A 32 0.68 -0.01 -3.81
CA THR A 32 -0.71 -0.01 -4.30
C THR A 32 -0.77 -0.63 -5.71
N LEU A 33 -1.61 -1.64 -5.90
CA LEU A 33 -1.82 -2.29 -7.18
C LEU A 33 -3.27 -2.14 -7.61
N TRP A 34 -3.50 -1.52 -8.76
CA TRP A 34 -4.81 -1.47 -9.40
C TRP A 34 -4.97 -2.58 -10.43
N ILE A 35 -6.19 -3.12 -10.57
CA ILE A 35 -6.54 -4.05 -11.64
C ILE A 35 -7.60 -3.40 -12.53
N ASN A 36 -7.31 -3.29 -13.83
CA ASN A 36 -8.18 -2.66 -14.84
C ASN A 36 -8.61 -1.22 -14.51
N MET A 37 -7.78 -0.50 -13.74
CA MET A 37 -7.92 0.92 -13.44
C MET A 37 -6.54 1.51 -13.10
N HIS A 38 -6.47 2.84 -12.97
CA HIS A 38 -5.28 3.56 -12.51
C HIS A 38 -5.71 4.84 -11.78
N THR A 39 -4.90 5.33 -10.85
CA THR A 39 -5.10 6.61 -10.11
C THR A 39 -6.38 6.73 -9.29
N PHE A 40 -7.17 5.67 -9.15
CA PHE A 40 -8.34 5.66 -8.27
C PHE A 40 -7.89 5.53 -6.82
N LEU A 41 -8.20 6.52 -5.99
CA LEU A 41 -7.85 6.53 -4.58
C LEU A 41 -9.13 6.67 -3.74
N ASP A 42 -9.21 5.87 -2.69
CA ASP A 42 -10.28 5.94 -1.69
C ASP A 42 -9.64 6.38 -0.37
N PRO A 43 -10.13 7.45 0.29
CA PRO A 43 -9.62 7.90 1.59
C PRO A 43 -9.66 6.84 2.71
N ALA A 44 -10.46 5.78 2.56
CA ALA A 44 -10.53 4.67 3.49
C ALA A 44 -9.44 3.60 3.25
N LEU A 45 -8.77 3.60 2.08
CA LEU A 45 -7.75 2.62 1.73
C LEU A 45 -6.34 3.17 1.97
N PRO A 46 -5.48 2.46 2.72
CA PRO A 46 -4.10 2.88 2.92
C PRO A 46 -3.33 3.00 1.59
N PHE A 47 -2.67 4.14 1.37
CA PHE A 47 -1.82 4.42 0.23
C PHE A 47 -0.38 4.67 0.67
N GLY A 48 0.60 4.17 -0.09
CA GLY A 48 2.01 4.41 0.22
C GLY A 48 2.89 3.51 -0.62
N GLY A 49 4.21 3.71 -0.56
CA GLY A 49 5.15 2.94 -1.36
C GLY A 49 5.84 1.81 -0.63
N VAL A 50 6.70 1.12 -1.36
CA VAL A 50 7.77 0.25 -0.87
C VAL A 50 9.09 0.60 -1.57
N LYS A 51 10.21 -0.03 -1.19
CA LYS A 51 11.56 0.25 -1.72
C LYS A 51 11.93 1.72 -1.49
N SER A 52 12.53 2.38 -2.48
CA SER A 52 12.90 3.80 -2.40
C SER A 52 11.71 4.76 -2.53
N SER A 53 10.47 4.27 -2.61
CA SER A 53 9.27 5.11 -2.59
C SER A 53 8.83 5.54 -1.19
N GLY A 54 9.61 5.22 -0.16
CA GLY A 54 9.38 5.64 1.22
C GLY A 54 8.78 4.54 2.10
N MET A 55 8.56 4.91 3.36
CA MET A 55 7.96 4.06 4.39
C MET A 55 6.74 4.76 4.99
N GLY A 56 5.77 3.97 5.46
CA GLY A 56 4.51 4.48 6.01
C GLY A 56 3.35 4.37 5.02
N ARG A 57 2.16 4.67 5.52
CA ARG A 57 0.92 4.70 4.75
C ARG A 57 0.16 5.97 5.08
N GLU A 58 -0.34 6.63 4.05
CA GLU A 58 -1.35 7.66 4.12
C GLU A 58 -2.74 7.03 4.01
N PHE A 59 -3.78 7.75 4.41
CA PHE A 59 -5.17 7.29 4.39
C PHE A 59 -5.48 6.04 5.23
N GLY A 60 -6.77 5.68 5.27
CA GLY A 60 -7.29 4.58 6.08
C GLY A 60 -6.96 4.70 7.57
N SER A 61 -7.13 3.61 8.31
CA SER A 61 -6.78 3.55 9.74
C SER A 61 -5.27 3.61 9.97
N ALA A 62 -4.47 3.16 8.99
CA ALA A 62 -3.00 3.17 9.09
C ALA A 62 -2.45 4.60 9.28
N PHE A 63 -3.11 5.60 8.71
CA PHE A 63 -2.77 7.01 8.94
C PHE A 63 -2.91 7.42 10.41
N ILE A 64 -3.96 6.94 11.12
CA ILE A 64 -4.17 7.28 12.54
C ILE A 64 -3.02 6.77 13.39
N GLU A 65 -2.58 5.54 13.17
CA GLU A 65 -1.43 4.95 13.87
C GLU A 65 -0.14 5.72 13.59
N HIS A 66 -0.01 6.32 12.39
CA HIS A 66 1.18 7.07 12.02
C HIS A 66 1.22 8.51 12.58
N TYR A 67 0.06 9.10 12.83
CA TYR A 67 -0.09 10.47 13.35
C TYR A 67 -0.44 10.55 14.84
N THR A 68 -0.55 9.41 15.52
CA THR A 68 -0.82 9.35 16.95
C THR A 68 0.26 8.56 17.67
N GLU A 69 0.48 8.89 18.95
CA GLU A 69 1.45 8.18 19.80
C GLU A 69 0.73 7.53 20.99
N LEU A 70 1.08 6.27 21.26
CA LEU A 70 0.56 5.56 22.42
C LEU A 70 1.28 6.05 23.69
N LYS A 71 0.49 6.45 24.69
CA LYS A 71 1.00 6.82 26.02
C LYS A 71 0.50 5.83 27.07
N SER A 72 1.43 5.18 27.76
CA SER A 72 1.13 4.34 28.92
C SER A 72 1.28 5.14 30.22
N VAL A 73 0.34 5.00 31.16
CA VAL A 73 0.40 5.61 32.49
C VAL A 73 0.01 4.55 33.52
N MET A 74 0.83 4.40 34.56
CA MET A 74 0.59 3.46 35.66
C MET A 74 0.66 4.22 36.98
N VAL A 75 -0.31 3.99 37.87
CA VAL A 75 -0.42 4.68 39.16
C VAL A 75 -0.60 3.64 40.26
N ARG A 76 0.18 3.78 41.34
CA ARG A 76 -0.03 3.08 42.61
C ARG A 76 -0.27 4.13 43.69
N TYR A 77 -1.47 4.14 44.25
CA TYR A 77 -1.86 4.97 45.39
C TYR A 77 -2.10 4.08 46.61
#